data_AF-A0A1Y6CJQ1-F1
#
_entry.id   AF-A0A1Y6CJQ1-F1
#
_cell.length_a   1.000
_cell.length_b   1.000
_cell.length_c   1.000
_cell.angle_alpha   90.00
_cell.angle_beta   90.00
_cell.angle_gamma   90.00
#
_symmetry.space_group_name_H-M   'P 1'
#
loop_
_entity.id
_entity.type
_entity.pdbx_description
1 polymer ?
#
loop_
_entity_poly.entity_id
_entity_poly.type
_entity_poly.pdbx_seq_one_letter_code
_entity_poly.pdbx_strand_id
1 'polypeptide(L)'
;MKFKLFIILVISFISACSADPAKQFQEDADLIRLEHLEYWTEIIEKYHQVKGSYPFQSEIPKSEDIVLVKIATKQQMQYLSLGGDKYDKRLDNNQSGYFKERSVRDLVAEIESVLGYEIEEKYDIQKVPTSSPVGYYYFTSKDGYLVWVTCITCGVTQISTLLMDGFTPTVNIVSDGMVGKVTKALTRKEMLNHPTYKSWVSKPFHKSEYVHNLVKETSRDSK
;
A
#
# COMPACT_ATOMS: atom_id res chain seq x y z
N MET A 1 -63.36 24.49 34.92
CA MET A 1 -61.97 23.99 34.77
C MET A 1 -61.95 22.88 33.74
N LYS A 2 -61.37 23.09 32.55
CA LYS A 2 -61.14 22.05 31.54
C LYS A 2 -59.65 22.07 31.19
N PHE A 3 -58.90 21.12 31.73
CA PHE A 3 -57.49 20.90 31.39
C PHE A 3 -57.42 20.28 29.99
N LYS A 4 -56.94 21.05 29.00
CA LYS A 4 -56.56 20.51 27.70
C LYS A 4 -55.12 20.01 27.79
N LEU A 5 -54.96 18.69 27.89
CA LEU A 5 -53.68 18.01 27.79
C LEU A 5 -53.25 18.03 26.31
N PHE A 6 -52.40 18.97 25.92
CA PHE A 6 -51.73 18.94 24.62
C PHE A 6 -50.54 18.00 24.73
N ILE A 7 -50.68 16.78 24.18
CA ILE A 7 -49.57 15.85 23.98
C ILE A 7 -48.70 16.44 22.87
N ILE A 8 -47.57 17.03 23.25
CA ILE A 8 -46.52 17.43 22.30
C ILE A 8 -45.81 16.14 21.90
N LEU A 9 -46.12 15.65 20.70
CA LEU A 9 -45.40 14.56 20.07
C LEU A 9 -44.01 15.08 19.67
N VAL A 10 -43.01 14.89 20.53
CA VAL A 10 -41.61 15.15 20.21
C VAL A 10 -41.16 14.05 19.25
N ILE A 11 -41.29 14.33 17.95
CA ILE A 11 -40.66 13.52 16.90
C ILE A 11 -39.17 13.86 16.97
N SER A 12 -38.43 13.06 17.73
CA SER A 12 -36.98 13.05 17.69
C SER A 12 -36.54 12.62 16.29
N PHE A 13 -36.22 13.58 15.43
CA PHE A 13 -35.42 13.34 14.23
C PHE A 13 -34.02 12.91 14.69
N ILE A 14 -33.85 11.62 14.94
CA ILE A 14 -32.53 11.02 14.92
C ILE A 14 -32.13 11.04 13.45
N SER A 15 -31.47 12.12 13.02
CA SER A 15 -30.65 12.11 11.81
C SER A 15 -29.58 11.05 12.03
N ALA A 16 -29.89 9.81 11.66
CA ALA A 16 -28.91 8.78 11.51
C ALA A 16 -28.01 9.24 10.35
N CYS A 17 -26.89 9.91 10.68
CA CYS A 17 -25.77 10.00 9.76
C CYS A 17 -25.31 8.57 9.50
N SER A 18 -25.88 7.90 8.50
CA SER A 18 -25.41 6.62 8.04
C SER A 18 -23.98 6.82 7.54
N ALA A 19 -23.02 6.18 8.18
CA ALA A 19 -21.65 6.17 7.70
C ALA A 19 -21.63 5.60 6.27
N ASP A 20 -20.89 6.24 5.37
CA ASP A 20 -20.73 5.78 3.99
C ASP A 20 -19.89 4.48 3.98
N PRO A 21 -20.49 3.32 3.63
CA PRO A 21 -19.78 2.05 3.68
C PRO A 21 -18.57 2.00 2.74
N ALA A 22 -18.60 2.73 1.62
CA ALA A 22 -17.49 2.80 0.69
C ALA A 22 -16.32 3.55 1.32
N LYS A 23 -16.59 4.67 1.99
CA LYS A 23 -15.59 5.42 2.74
C LYS A 23 -14.99 4.59 3.87
N GLN A 24 -15.80 3.92 4.67
CA GLN A 24 -15.31 3.05 5.76
C GLN A 24 -14.40 1.93 5.25
N PHE A 25 -14.77 1.32 4.11
CA PHE A 25 -13.93 0.31 3.48
C PHE A 25 -12.59 0.89 3.03
N GLN A 26 -12.56 2.11 2.47
CA GLN A 26 -11.29 2.76 2.11
C GLN A 26 -10.43 3.10 3.33
N GLU A 27 -11.04 3.54 4.43
CA GLU A 27 -10.32 3.79 5.69
C GLU A 27 -9.69 2.48 6.23
N ASP A 28 -10.42 1.37 6.21
CA ASP A 28 -9.89 0.06 6.60
C ASP A 28 -8.81 -0.45 5.62
N ALA A 29 -9.01 -0.27 4.31
CA ALA A 29 -8.03 -0.66 3.30
C ALA A 29 -6.73 0.12 3.45
N ASP A 30 -6.79 1.41 3.74
CA ASP A 30 -5.61 2.23 4.02
C ASP A 30 -4.87 1.76 5.27
N LEU A 31 -5.57 1.37 6.34
CA LEU A 31 -4.92 0.79 7.52
C LEU A 31 -4.16 -0.51 7.18
N ILE A 32 -4.80 -1.43 6.43
CA ILE A 32 -4.14 -2.64 5.94
C ILE A 32 -2.93 -2.29 5.06
N ARG A 33 -3.05 -1.30 4.18
CA ARG A 33 -1.93 -0.84 3.33
C ARG A 33 -0.76 -0.35 4.16
N LEU A 34 -1.00 0.38 5.24
CA LEU A 34 0.06 0.82 6.13
C LEU A 34 0.70 -0.36 6.87
N GLU A 35 -0.06 -1.30 7.43
CA GLU A 35 0.45 -2.52 8.06
C GLU A 35 1.31 -3.36 7.09
N HIS A 36 0.83 -3.52 5.86
CA HIS A 36 1.55 -4.26 4.82
C HIS A 36 2.81 -3.52 4.36
N LEU A 37 2.79 -2.19 4.29
CA LEU A 37 3.99 -1.39 4.04
C LEU A 37 5.03 -1.63 5.14
N GLU A 38 4.60 -1.76 6.40
CA GLU A 38 5.51 -2.13 7.47
C GLU A 38 6.12 -3.52 7.26
N TYR A 39 5.28 -4.50 6.95
CA TYR A 39 5.69 -5.88 6.72
C TYR A 39 6.70 -6.00 5.58
N TRP A 40 6.37 -5.46 4.40
CA TRP A 40 7.22 -5.55 3.21
C TRP A 40 8.57 -4.89 3.44
N THR A 41 8.59 -3.72 4.07
CA THR A 41 9.85 -3.02 4.35
C THR A 41 10.68 -3.74 5.41
N GLU A 42 10.06 -4.35 6.42
CA GLU A 42 10.78 -5.17 7.39
C GLU A 42 11.50 -6.37 6.75
N ILE A 43 10.81 -7.12 5.89
CA ILE A 43 11.43 -8.30 5.26
C ILE A 43 12.51 -7.92 4.25
N ILE A 44 12.37 -6.79 3.55
CA ILE A 44 13.39 -6.24 2.64
C ILE A 44 14.63 -5.82 3.42
N GLU A 45 14.47 -5.16 4.57
CA GLU A 45 15.61 -4.79 5.42
C GLU A 45 16.29 -6.01 6.05
N LYS A 46 15.52 -7.04 6.47
CA LYS A 46 16.09 -8.31 6.92
C LYS A 46 16.87 -9.02 5.82
N TYR A 47 16.35 -9.02 4.60
CA TYR A 47 17.08 -9.55 3.43
C TYR A 47 18.41 -8.81 3.27
N HIS A 48 18.40 -7.48 3.32
CA HIS A 48 19.60 -6.66 3.18
C HIS A 48 20.63 -6.94 4.29
N GLN A 49 20.18 -7.12 5.53
CA GLN A 49 21.07 -7.48 6.66
C GLN A 49 21.80 -8.81 6.43
N VAL A 50 21.17 -9.79 5.78
CA VAL A 50 21.77 -11.10 5.49
C VAL A 50 22.62 -11.07 4.22
N LYS A 51 22.11 -10.46 3.14
CA LYS A 51 22.73 -10.50 1.81
C LYS A 51 23.79 -9.41 1.58
N GLY A 52 23.65 -8.26 2.24
CA GLY A 52 24.44 -7.05 1.99
C GLY A 52 24.00 -6.24 0.77
N SER A 53 22.88 -6.61 0.13
CA SER A 53 22.23 -5.85 -0.94
C SER A 53 20.71 -6.04 -0.85
N TYR A 54 19.92 -5.16 -1.48
CA TYR A 54 18.46 -5.32 -1.56
C TYR A 54 18.06 -6.32 -2.67
N PRO A 55 16.85 -6.93 -2.61
CA PRO A 55 16.39 -7.85 -3.64
C PRO A 55 16.56 -7.27 -5.05
N PHE A 56 17.20 -8.02 -5.95
CA PHE A 56 17.58 -7.65 -7.32
C PHE A 56 18.62 -6.53 -7.51
N GLN A 57 19.09 -5.88 -6.44
CA GLN A 57 20.01 -4.74 -6.54
C GLN A 57 21.35 -5.10 -7.20
N SER A 58 21.86 -6.30 -6.91
CA SER A 58 23.16 -6.77 -7.43
C SER A 58 23.14 -7.01 -8.94
N GLU A 59 21.97 -7.22 -9.54
CA GLU A 59 21.80 -7.49 -10.98
C GLU A 59 21.75 -6.21 -11.83
N ILE A 60 21.62 -5.05 -11.19
CA ILE A 60 21.50 -3.77 -11.87
C ILE A 60 22.87 -3.44 -12.48
N PRO A 61 23.02 -3.36 -13.81
CA PRO A 61 24.34 -3.15 -14.42
C PRO A 61 24.77 -1.69 -14.41
N LYS A 62 23.83 -0.75 -14.57
CA LYS A 62 24.09 0.69 -14.68
C LYS A 62 23.42 1.47 -13.55
N SER A 63 23.98 2.61 -13.17
CA SER A 63 23.46 3.44 -12.06
C SER A 63 22.04 3.96 -12.28
N GLU A 64 21.66 4.20 -13.53
CA GLU A 64 20.36 4.74 -13.94
C GLU A 64 19.27 3.67 -14.07
N ASP A 65 19.65 2.40 -14.06
CA ASP A 65 18.69 1.30 -14.18
C ASP A 65 17.94 1.09 -12.85
N ILE A 66 16.63 0.95 -12.95
CA ILE A 66 15.75 0.69 -11.80
C ILE A 66 14.92 -0.56 -12.09
N VAL A 67 14.90 -1.48 -11.13
CA VAL A 67 13.99 -2.64 -11.15
C VAL A 67 12.71 -2.26 -10.43
N LEU A 68 11.57 -2.65 -11.00
CA LEU A 68 10.24 -2.49 -10.41
C LEU A 68 9.62 -3.86 -10.16
N VAL A 69 8.98 -4.02 -9.01
CA VAL A 69 8.04 -5.11 -8.73
C VAL A 69 6.70 -4.51 -8.33
N LYS A 70 5.65 -4.86 -9.08
CA LYS A 70 4.25 -4.61 -8.70
C LYS A 70 3.80 -5.75 -7.79
N ILE A 71 3.67 -5.48 -6.50
CA ILE A 71 3.20 -6.44 -5.50
C ILE A 71 1.67 -6.37 -5.48
N ALA A 72 1.07 -7.14 -6.37
CA ALA A 72 -0.36 -7.20 -6.59
C ALA A 72 -0.76 -8.64 -6.97
N THR A 73 -2.01 -9.03 -6.67
CA THR A 73 -2.51 -10.36 -7.03
C THR A 73 -2.64 -10.51 -8.55
N LYS A 74 -2.71 -11.74 -9.05
CA LYS A 74 -3.03 -12.10 -10.44
C LYS A 74 -4.28 -11.38 -10.94
N GLN A 75 -5.30 -11.21 -10.09
CA GLN A 75 -6.52 -10.45 -10.41
C GLN A 75 -6.23 -8.95 -10.56
N GLN A 76 -5.47 -8.36 -9.64
CA GLN A 76 -5.13 -6.94 -9.67
C GLN A 76 -4.23 -6.59 -10.86
N MET A 77 -3.31 -7.49 -11.21
CA MET A 77 -2.41 -7.33 -12.36
C MET A 77 -3.15 -7.21 -13.70
N GLN A 78 -4.40 -7.67 -13.80
CA GLN A 78 -5.25 -7.46 -14.98
C GLN A 78 -5.49 -5.98 -15.29
N TYR A 79 -5.34 -5.09 -14.30
CA TYR A 79 -5.48 -3.64 -14.47
C TYR A 79 -4.14 -2.91 -14.61
N LEU A 80 -3.06 -3.49 -14.08
CA LEU A 80 -1.78 -2.80 -13.85
C LEU A 80 -0.68 -3.13 -14.87
N SER A 81 -0.88 -4.13 -15.72
CA SER A 81 0.15 -4.57 -16.67
C SER A 81 -0.35 -4.68 -18.09
N LEU A 82 0.53 -4.29 -19.02
CA LEU A 82 0.32 -4.45 -20.46
C LEU A 82 -0.06 -5.91 -20.77
N GLY A 83 -1.21 -6.09 -21.42
CA GLY A 83 -1.75 -7.40 -21.76
C GLY A 83 -2.82 -7.94 -20.82
N GLY A 84 -3.13 -7.24 -19.71
CA GLY A 84 -4.29 -7.55 -18.89
C GLY A 84 -5.61 -7.17 -19.59
N ASP A 85 -6.66 -7.98 -19.41
CA ASP A 85 -7.96 -7.78 -20.06
C ASP A 85 -8.64 -6.46 -19.68
N LYS A 86 -8.22 -5.87 -18.56
CA LYS A 86 -8.78 -4.65 -17.99
C LYS A 86 -7.71 -3.56 -17.82
N TYR A 87 -6.64 -3.66 -18.59
CA TYR A 87 -5.50 -2.78 -18.47
C TYR A 87 -5.92 -1.31 -18.60
N ASP A 88 -5.53 -0.50 -17.61
CA ASP A 88 -5.69 0.95 -17.66
C ASP A 88 -4.31 1.60 -17.53
N LYS A 89 -3.83 2.19 -18.63
CA LYS A 89 -2.54 2.86 -18.69
C LYS A 89 -2.37 3.98 -17.66
N ARG A 90 -3.46 4.55 -17.15
CA ARG A 90 -3.42 5.59 -16.10
C ARG A 90 -3.02 5.00 -14.75
N LEU A 91 -3.22 3.70 -14.57
CA LEU A 91 -2.91 2.95 -13.36
C LEU A 91 -1.55 2.24 -13.42
N ASP A 92 -0.88 2.29 -14.57
CA ASP A 92 0.44 1.69 -14.77
C ASP A 92 1.55 2.75 -14.72
N ASN A 93 2.26 2.77 -13.60
CA ASN A 93 3.44 3.63 -13.41
C ASN A 93 4.66 3.20 -14.24
N ASN A 94 4.56 2.12 -15.01
CA ASN A 94 5.59 1.62 -15.92
C ASN A 94 5.07 1.48 -17.37
N GLN A 95 4.04 2.23 -17.77
CA GLN A 95 3.46 2.13 -19.13
C GLN A 95 4.47 2.35 -20.27
N SER A 96 5.57 3.09 -20.02
CA SER A 96 6.63 3.35 -20.99
C SER A 96 7.71 2.26 -21.04
N GLY A 97 7.66 1.28 -20.13
CA GLY A 97 8.72 0.28 -19.96
C GLY A 97 10.04 0.85 -19.44
N TYR A 98 10.00 2.02 -18.78
CA TYR A 98 11.18 2.67 -18.23
C TYR A 98 11.86 1.82 -17.14
N PHE A 99 11.07 1.18 -16.28
CA PHE A 99 11.55 0.29 -15.23
C PHE A 99 11.68 -1.15 -15.74
N LYS A 100 12.73 -1.85 -15.30
CA LYS A 100 12.91 -3.29 -15.54
C LYS A 100 11.98 -4.07 -14.61
N GLU A 101 10.83 -4.46 -15.12
CA GLU A 101 9.80 -5.14 -14.31
C GLU A 101 10.20 -6.59 -13.98
N ARG A 102 9.99 -6.99 -12.73
CA ARG A 102 10.10 -8.37 -12.24
C ARG A 102 8.80 -8.79 -11.58
N SER A 103 8.50 -10.08 -11.59
CA SER A 103 7.24 -10.57 -11.01
C SER A 103 7.30 -10.59 -9.48
N VAL A 104 6.14 -10.48 -8.83
CA VAL A 104 6.04 -10.68 -7.38
C VAL A 104 6.48 -12.09 -6.98
N ARG A 105 6.24 -13.10 -7.83
CA ARG A 105 6.72 -14.48 -7.62
C ARG A 105 8.25 -14.53 -7.53
N ASP A 106 8.95 -13.81 -8.41
CA ASP A 106 10.41 -13.77 -8.38
C ASP A 106 10.91 -13.03 -7.13
N LEU A 107 10.24 -11.96 -6.70
CA LEU A 107 10.59 -11.23 -5.48
C LEU A 107 10.43 -12.13 -4.24
N VAL A 108 9.31 -12.84 -4.13
CA VAL A 108 9.03 -13.78 -3.04
C VAL A 108 10.10 -14.88 -3.02
N ALA A 109 10.36 -15.52 -4.17
CA ALA A 109 11.37 -16.57 -4.27
C ALA A 109 12.78 -16.07 -3.89
N GLU A 110 13.18 -14.88 -4.35
CA GLU A 110 14.44 -14.25 -4.00
C GLU A 110 14.55 -14.04 -2.48
N ILE A 111 13.51 -13.47 -1.86
CA ILE A 111 13.49 -13.21 -0.41
C ILE A 111 13.55 -14.51 0.39
N GLU A 112 12.69 -15.48 0.07
CA GLU A 112 12.64 -16.77 0.76
C GLU A 112 13.96 -17.54 0.62
N SER A 113 14.64 -17.46 -0.53
CA SER A 113 15.93 -18.13 -0.75
C SER A 113 17.05 -17.61 0.15
N VAL A 114 17.02 -16.32 0.50
CA VAL A 114 18.02 -15.68 1.38
C VAL A 114 17.64 -15.79 2.85
N LEU A 115 16.36 -15.63 3.18
CA LEU A 115 15.89 -15.66 4.56
C LEU A 115 15.71 -17.09 5.10
N GLY A 116 15.56 -18.08 4.22
CA GLY A 116 15.49 -19.50 4.59
C GLY A 116 14.15 -19.92 5.20
N TYR A 117 13.09 -19.12 5.01
CA TYR A 117 11.73 -19.46 5.44
C TYR A 117 10.70 -18.94 4.44
N GLU A 118 9.53 -19.58 4.43
CA GLU A 118 8.38 -19.15 3.64
C GLU A 118 7.80 -17.83 4.20
N ILE A 119 7.60 -16.83 3.34
CA ILE A 119 6.94 -15.58 3.71
C ILE A 119 5.43 -15.63 3.41
N GLU A 120 4.66 -14.86 4.18
CA GLU A 120 3.24 -14.66 3.94
C GLU A 120 3.06 -13.43 3.05
N GLU A 121 2.55 -13.63 1.84
CA GLU A 121 2.39 -12.51 0.89
C GLU A 121 1.28 -11.56 1.37
N LYS A 122 1.52 -10.26 1.24
CA LYS A 122 0.57 -9.22 1.66
C LYS A 122 0.14 -8.36 0.47
N TYR A 123 -1.12 -8.49 0.06
CA TYR A 123 -1.70 -7.76 -1.06
C TYR A 123 -2.71 -6.71 -0.62
N ASP A 124 -3.05 -5.78 -1.51
CA ASP A 124 -4.12 -4.82 -1.26
C ASP A 124 -5.46 -5.57 -1.22
N ILE A 125 -6.28 -5.33 -0.20
CA ILE A 125 -7.60 -5.96 -0.06
C ILE A 125 -8.60 -5.47 -1.11
N GLN A 126 -8.32 -4.34 -1.76
CA GLN A 126 -9.11 -3.82 -2.86
C GLN A 126 -8.81 -4.60 -4.15
N LYS A 127 -9.74 -5.46 -4.56
CA LYS A 127 -9.61 -6.32 -5.75
C LYS A 127 -9.63 -5.56 -7.09
N VAL A 128 -10.28 -4.39 -7.12
CA VAL A 128 -10.47 -3.59 -8.33
C VAL A 128 -10.08 -2.14 -8.04
N PRO A 129 -9.26 -1.51 -8.89
CA PRO A 129 -8.96 -0.09 -8.77
C PRO A 129 -10.21 0.78 -8.72
N THR A 130 -10.16 1.84 -7.92
CA THR A 130 -11.12 2.94 -8.00
C THR A 130 -10.64 3.91 -9.07
N SER A 131 -10.12 5.08 -8.68
CA SER A 131 -9.35 5.98 -9.54
C SER A 131 -7.83 5.84 -9.34
N SER A 132 -7.43 5.01 -8.40
CA SER A 132 -6.05 4.88 -7.92
C SER A 132 -5.58 3.44 -8.08
N PRO A 133 -4.28 3.21 -8.30
CA PRO A 133 -3.75 1.86 -8.39
C PRO A 133 -3.96 1.09 -7.08
N VAL A 134 -4.03 -0.22 -7.22
CA VAL A 134 -4.09 -1.19 -6.13
C VAL A 134 -2.77 -1.93 -6.03
N GLY A 135 -2.38 -2.31 -4.81
CA GLY A 135 -1.14 -3.01 -4.55
C GLY A 135 0.00 -2.10 -4.11
N TYR A 136 1.19 -2.71 -3.95
CA TYR A 136 2.40 -2.05 -3.49
C TYR A 136 3.43 -2.05 -4.60
N TYR A 137 4.36 -1.11 -4.55
CA TYR A 137 5.36 -0.95 -5.59
C TYR A 137 6.73 -0.90 -4.95
N TYR A 138 7.53 -1.93 -5.21
CA TYR A 138 8.91 -2.02 -4.81
C TYR A 138 9.82 -1.61 -5.97
N PHE A 139 10.69 -0.64 -5.72
CA PHE A 139 11.72 -0.20 -6.66
C PHE A 139 13.07 -0.44 -6.03
N THR A 140 14.04 -0.87 -6.83
CA THR A 140 15.44 -0.95 -6.40
C THR A 140 16.36 -0.41 -7.47
N SER A 141 17.40 0.27 -7.01
CA SER A 141 18.44 0.92 -7.80
C SER A 141 19.81 0.63 -7.17
N LYS A 142 20.90 1.08 -7.81
CA LYS A 142 22.24 1.01 -7.19
C LYS A 142 22.32 1.69 -5.82
N ASP A 143 21.48 2.70 -5.59
CA ASP A 143 21.52 3.51 -4.38
C ASP A 143 20.67 2.93 -3.23
N GLY A 144 19.75 2.03 -3.54
CA GLY A 144 18.86 1.41 -2.57
C GLY A 144 17.43 1.24 -3.08
N TYR A 145 16.46 1.14 -2.17
CA TYR A 145 15.07 0.83 -2.49
C TYR A 145 14.07 1.93 -2.11
N LEU A 146 12.90 1.82 -2.72
CA LEU A 146 11.65 2.50 -2.36
C LEU A 146 10.53 1.45 -2.34
N VAL A 147 9.74 1.41 -1.27
CA VAL A 147 8.40 0.79 -1.28
C VAL A 147 7.39 1.91 -1.13
N TRP A 148 6.40 1.96 -2.01
CA TRP A 148 5.25 2.83 -1.82
C TRP A 148 3.91 2.13 -2.02
N VAL A 149 2.89 2.71 -1.40
CA VAL A 149 1.49 2.31 -1.52
C VAL A 149 0.60 3.55 -1.53
N THR A 150 -0.56 3.47 -2.18
CA THR A 150 -1.59 4.51 -2.05
C THR A 150 -2.12 4.55 -0.61
N CYS A 151 -2.50 5.74 -0.14
CA CYS A 151 -3.31 5.89 1.06
C CYS A 151 -4.39 6.95 0.78
N ILE A 152 -5.54 6.49 0.29
CA ILE A 152 -6.57 7.32 -0.33
C ILE A 152 -7.14 8.36 0.65
N THR A 153 -7.25 7.99 1.92
CA THR A 153 -7.82 8.79 3.01
C THR A 153 -6.77 9.50 3.87
N CYS A 154 -5.47 9.27 3.63
CA CYS A 154 -4.39 9.90 4.40
C CYS A 154 -4.22 11.41 4.10
N GLY A 155 -4.56 11.85 2.89
CA GLY A 155 -4.27 13.20 2.40
C GLY A 155 -2.77 13.46 2.22
N VAL A 156 -2.43 14.63 1.66
CA VAL A 156 -1.03 15.06 1.48
C VAL A 156 -0.51 15.68 2.77
N THR A 157 0.57 15.12 3.33
CA THR A 157 1.16 15.56 4.61
C THR A 157 2.67 15.74 4.48
N GLN A 158 3.42 15.74 5.59
CA GLN A 158 4.89 15.73 5.57
C GLN A 158 5.48 14.36 5.18
N ILE A 159 4.68 13.30 5.30
CA ILE A 159 5.09 11.90 5.04
C ILE A 159 4.26 11.23 3.94
N SER A 160 3.43 12.01 3.25
CA SER A 160 2.65 11.56 2.11
C SER A 160 2.65 12.61 1.00
N THR A 161 2.73 12.14 -0.24
CA THR A 161 2.85 12.96 -1.45
C THR A 161 2.05 12.34 -2.60
N LEU A 162 2.11 12.90 -3.81
CA LEU A 162 1.33 12.50 -4.97
C LEU A 162 2.25 11.93 -6.06
N LEU A 163 2.92 10.78 -5.81
CA LEU A 163 3.98 10.29 -6.70
C LEU A 163 3.50 9.77 -8.06
N MET A 164 2.26 9.30 -8.17
CA MET A 164 1.86 8.50 -9.32
C MET A 164 1.01 9.27 -10.34
N ASP A 165 -0.13 9.77 -9.91
CA ASP A 165 -1.15 10.40 -10.76
C ASP A 165 -1.27 11.92 -10.52
N GLY A 166 -0.57 12.45 -9.51
CA GLY A 166 -0.71 13.84 -9.09
C GLY A 166 -2.00 14.13 -8.29
N PHE A 167 -2.74 13.10 -7.86
CA PHE A 167 -4.02 13.22 -7.16
C PHE A 167 -4.14 12.34 -5.91
N THR A 168 -3.70 11.08 -6.00
CA THR A 168 -3.79 10.10 -4.92
C THR A 168 -2.60 10.19 -3.98
N PRO A 169 -2.81 10.37 -2.66
CA PRO A 169 -1.73 10.33 -1.69
C PRO A 169 -1.04 8.97 -1.64
N THR A 170 0.28 8.97 -1.53
CA THR A 170 1.12 7.79 -1.38
C THR A 170 1.94 7.89 -0.10
N VAL A 171 2.21 6.75 0.54
CA VAL A 171 3.14 6.65 1.67
C VAL A 171 4.35 5.85 1.21
N ASN A 172 5.53 6.39 1.49
CA ASN A 172 6.77 6.00 0.81
C ASN A 172 7.86 5.72 1.86
N ILE A 173 8.36 4.49 1.90
CA ILE A 173 9.51 4.11 2.74
C ILE A 173 10.70 3.81 1.83
N VAL A 174 11.85 4.36 2.18
CA VAL A 174 13.10 4.20 1.42
C VAL A 174 14.22 3.64 2.30
N SER A 175 15.24 3.09 1.68
CA SER A 175 16.54 2.85 2.34
C SER A 175 17.31 4.14 2.57
N ASP A 176 18.33 4.10 3.44
CA ASP A 176 19.21 5.23 3.74
C ASP A 176 19.80 5.90 2.49
N GLY A 177 20.28 5.11 1.51
CA GLY A 177 20.87 5.65 0.26
C GLY A 177 19.87 6.32 -0.70
N MET A 178 18.57 6.26 -0.40
CA MET A 178 17.48 6.84 -1.18
C MET A 178 16.82 8.04 -0.49
N VAL A 179 17.25 8.39 0.74
CA VAL A 179 16.77 9.58 1.46
C VAL A 179 17.07 10.84 0.64
N GLY A 180 16.07 11.72 0.52
CA GLY A 180 16.17 12.96 -0.25
C GLY A 180 16.08 12.81 -1.77
N LYS A 181 16.10 11.59 -2.31
CA LYS A 181 15.91 11.32 -3.76
C LYS A 181 14.45 11.19 -4.16
N VAL A 182 13.59 10.82 -3.20
CA VAL A 182 12.14 10.69 -3.38
C VAL A 182 11.44 11.66 -2.44
N THR A 183 10.58 12.50 -3.01
CA THR A 183 9.84 13.53 -2.26
C THR A 183 9.05 12.94 -1.11
N LYS A 184 9.29 13.44 0.11
CA LYS A 184 8.59 13.03 1.34
C LYS A 184 8.63 11.52 1.62
N ALA A 185 9.65 10.84 1.10
CA ALA A 185 9.97 9.49 1.53
C ALA A 185 10.87 9.55 2.76
N LEU A 186 10.63 8.65 3.71
CA LEU A 186 11.41 8.53 4.93
C LEU A 186 12.01 7.13 5.03
N THR A 187 13.07 6.98 5.82
CA THR A 187 13.53 5.64 6.21
C THR A 187 12.43 4.91 6.99
N ARG A 188 12.49 3.58 7.05
CA ARG A 188 11.57 2.79 7.88
C ARG A 188 11.52 3.32 9.31
N LYS A 189 12.68 3.53 9.92
CA LYS A 189 12.78 4.03 11.30
C LYS A 189 12.12 5.39 11.48
N GLU A 190 12.33 6.33 10.56
CA GLU A 190 11.73 7.66 10.63
C GLU A 190 10.22 7.62 10.42
N MET A 191 9.74 6.85 9.43
CA MET A 191 8.31 6.71 9.12
C MET A 191 7.54 6.17 10.34
N LEU A 192 7.99 5.05 10.90
CA LEU A 192 7.32 4.42 12.05
C LEU A 192 7.34 5.29 13.31
N ASN A 193 8.33 6.18 13.43
CA ASN A 193 8.42 7.11 14.55
C ASN A 193 7.68 8.43 14.32
N HIS A 194 7.25 8.71 13.09
CA HIS A 194 6.61 9.97 12.74
C HIS A 194 5.23 10.10 13.41
N PRO A 195 4.91 11.24 14.06
CA PRO A 195 3.63 11.43 14.75
C PRO A 195 2.40 11.22 13.86
N THR A 196 2.45 11.71 12.62
CA THR A 196 1.37 11.52 11.65
C THR A 196 1.14 10.04 11.33
N TYR A 197 2.21 9.27 11.14
CA TYR A 197 2.10 7.85 10.83
C TYR A 197 1.49 7.09 12.02
N LYS A 198 2.02 7.34 13.23
CA LYS A 198 1.47 6.78 14.49
C LYS A 198 -0.01 7.09 14.66
N SER A 199 -0.43 8.32 14.35
CA SER A 199 -1.84 8.70 14.41
C SER A 199 -2.71 7.99 13.38
N TRP A 200 -2.17 7.65 12.21
CA TRP A 200 -2.92 6.89 11.20
C TRP A 200 -3.10 5.45 11.63
N VAL A 201 -2.01 4.75 11.97
CA VAL A 201 -2.06 3.32 12.35
C VAL A 201 -2.73 3.06 13.70
N SER A 202 -2.92 4.09 14.53
CA SER A 202 -3.68 3.97 15.78
C SER A 202 -5.21 3.99 15.60
N LYS A 203 -5.71 4.27 14.39
CA LYS A 203 -7.17 4.30 14.17
C LYS A 203 -7.72 2.87 14.24
N PRO A 204 -8.90 2.66 14.84
CA PRO A 204 -9.53 1.36 14.83
C PRO A 204 -10.07 1.01 13.43
N PHE A 205 -10.03 -0.27 13.09
CA PHE A 205 -10.78 -0.79 11.95
C PHE A 205 -12.29 -0.70 12.18
N HIS A 206 -13.05 -0.38 11.14
CA HIS A 206 -14.51 -0.52 11.12
C HIS A 206 -14.91 -1.99 11.06
N LYS A 207 -14.18 -2.81 10.30
CA LYS A 207 -14.45 -4.26 10.14
C LYS A 207 -13.17 -5.11 10.17
N SER A 208 -12.46 -5.10 11.30
CA SER A 208 -11.16 -5.79 11.46
C SER A 208 -11.16 -7.24 10.97
N GLU A 209 -12.08 -8.08 11.46
CA GLU A 209 -12.12 -9.51 11.10
C GLU A 209 -12.32 -9.71 9.59
N TYR A 210 -13.22 -8.93 9.00
CA TYR A 210 -13.50 -8.99 7.57
C TYR A 210 -12.26 -8.67 6.74
N VAL A 211 -11.58 -7.55 7.01
CA VAL A 211 -10.42 -7.14 6.20
C VAL A 211 -9.22 -8.07 6.38
N HIS A 212 -8.99 -8.61 7.58
CA HIS A 212 -7.92 -9.58 7.81
C HIS A 212 -8.21 -10.93 7.15
N ASN A 213 -9.48 -11.33 7.03
CA ASN A 213 -9.83 -12.54 6.28
C ASN A 213 -9.56 -12.35 4.78
N LEU A 214 -9.81 -11.17 4.20
CA LEU A 214 -9.44 -10.87 2.81
C LEU A 214 -7.93 -10.96 2.57
N VAL A 215 -7.10 -10.51 3.53
CA VAL A 215 -5.64 -10.67 3.46
C VAL A 215 -5.27 -12.15 3.40
N LYS A 216 -5.82 -12.98 4.29
CA LYS A 216 -5.53 -14.41 4.34
C LYS A 216 -5.91 -15.14 3.05
N GLU A 217 -7.04 -14.80 2.44
CA GLU A 217 -7.51 -15.38 1.17
C GLU A 217 -6.50 -15.24 0.02
N THR A 218 -5.63 -14.22 0.07
CA THR A 218 -4.69 -13.89 -1.02
C THR A 218 -3.22 -14.14 -0.65
N SER A 219 -2.93 -14.68 0.53
CA SER A 219 -1.57 -14.77 1.13
C SER A 219 -0.55 -15.65 0.38
N ARG A 220 -0.98 -16.32 -0.68
CA ARG A 220 -0.15 -17.23 -1.52
C ARG A 220 -0.45 -17.07 -3.01
N ASP A 221 -0.99 -15.92 -3.42
CA ASP A 221 -1.48 -15.73 -4.78
C ASP A 221 -0.37 -15.86 -5.85
N SER A 222 0.89 -15.56 -5.51
CA SER A 222 2.01 -15.70 -6.44
C SER A 222 2.53 -17.14 -6.61
N LYS A 223 2.23 -18.01 -5.63
CA LYS A 223 2.61 -19.43 -5.59
C LYS A 223 1.67 -20.27 -6.46
#